data_AF-A0A3L7VFT8-F1
#
_entry.id   AF-A0A3L7VFT8-F1
#
_cell.length_a   1.000
_cell.length_b   1.000
_cell.length_c   1.000
_cell.angle_alpha   90.00
_cell.angle_beta   90.00
_cell.angle_gamma   90.00
#
_symmetry.space_group_name_H-M   'P 1'
#
loop_
_entity.id
_entity.type
_entity.pdbx_description
1 polymer ?
#
loop_
_entity_poly.entity_id
_entity_poly.type
_entity_poly.pdbx_seq_one_letter_code
_entity_poly.pdbx_strand_id
1 'polypeptide(L)'
;MPDILIKTNRLRVETLFEPYRSLIGKDYDGYRNHVYRTITYAMHFLDQSPELEPLVETAFVYHDIGLWTDHALAYLEPSEAVALEDNQKY
;
A
#
# COMPACT_ATOMS: atom_id res chain seq x y z
N MET A 1 0.89 -22.84 15.25
CA MET A 1 0.57 -21.98 14.09
C MET A 1 1.90 -21.67 13.43
N PRO A 2 2.02 -21.72 12.09
CA PRO A 2 3.26 -21.27 11.44
C PRO A 2 3.53 -19.81 11.86
N ASP A 3 4.80 -19.50 12.16
CA ASP A 3 5.20 -18.15 12.53
C ASP A 3 4.98 -17.20 11.35
N ILE A 4 4.30 -16.08 11.60
CA ILE A 4 4.08 -15.05 10.58
C ILE A 4 5.37 -14.23 10.46
N LEU A 5 5.97 -14.21 9.26
CA LEU A 5 7.14 -13.39 8.98
C LEU A 5 6.73 -11.91 8.88
N ILE A 6 7.20 -11.10 9.83
CA ILE A 6 6.96 -9.64 9.85
C ILE A 6 8.18 -8.93 9.27
N LYS A 7 7.98 -8.18 8.18
CA LYS A 7 9.00 -7.26 7.63
C LYS A 7 8.70 -5.84 8.11
N THR A 8 9.63 -5.24 8.85
CA THR A 8 9.50 -3.87 9.39
C THR A 8 10.05 -2.79 8.44
N ASN A 9 10.65 -3.21 7.32
CA ASN A 9 11.11 -2.32 6.27
C ASN A 9 10.68 -2.88 4.90
N ARG A 10 10.02 -2.05 4.10
CA ARG A 10 9.53 -2.36 2.76
C ARG A 10 9.81 -1.19 1.83
N LEU A 11 10.98 -1.21 1.17
CA LEU A 11 11.46 -0.08 0.39
C LEU A 11 10.47 0.36 -0.70
N ARG A 12 9.81 -0.57 -1.40
CA ARG A 12 8.81 -0.24 -2.41
C ARG A 12 7.62 0.50 -1.81
N VAL A 13 7.12 0.05 -0.66
CA VAL A 13 6.03 0.73 0.06
C VAL A 13 6.44 2.15 0.42
N GLU A 14 7.64 2.35 0.97
CA GLU A 14 8.13 3.70 1.28
C GLU A 14 8.25 4.58 0.04
N THR A 15 8.81 4.05 -1.05
CA THR A 15 8.99 4.78 -2.31
C THR A 15 7.66 5.20 -2.92
N LEU A 16 6.66 4.32 -2.95
CA LEU A 16 5.34 4.63 -3.50
C LEU A 16 4.53 5.56 -2.60
N PHE A 17 4.75 5.53 -1.28
CA PHE A 17 4.06 6.42 -0.35
C PHE A 17 4.60 7.84 -0.31
N GLU A 18 5.89 8.03 -0.54
CA GLU A 18 6.55 9.32 -0.32
C GLU A 18 5.90 10.49 -1.09
N PRO A 19 5.48 10.34 -2.37
CA PRO A 19 4.78 11.40 -3.09
C PRO A 19 3.47 11.86 -2.42
N TYR A 20 2.81 10.97 -1.66
CA TYR A 20 1.51 11.21 -1.04
C TYR A 20 1.59 11.61 0.43
N ARG A 21 2.81 11.67 1.01
CA ARG A 21 3.01 11.96 2.44
C ARG A 21 2.31 13.25 2.88
N SER A 22 2.44 14.32 2.10
CA SER A 22 1.83 15.62 2.39
C SER A 22 0.30 15.60 2.26
N LEU A 23 -0.25 14.85 1.31
CA LEU A 23 -1.70 14.72 1.08
C LEU A 23 -2.37 13.90 2.19
N ILE A 24 -1.77 12.78 2.59
CA ILE A 24 -2.28 11.93 3.68
C ILE A 24 -2.12 12.64 5.04
N GLY A 25 -1.05 13.41 5.19
CA GLY A 25 -0.84 14.30 6.33
C GLY A 25 -0.77 13.55 7.66
N LYS A 26 -1.57 13.95 8.64
CA LYS A 26 -1.55 13.40 10.00
C LYS A 26 -1.84 11.89 10.07
N ASP A 27 -2.55 11.35 9.07
CA ASP A 27 -2.95 9.95 9.05
C ASP A 27 -1.87 9.05 8.40
N TYR A 28 -0.78 9.64 7.92
CA TYR A 28 0.26 8.95 7.14
C TYR A 28 0.81 7.74 7.88
N ASP A 29 1.26 7.92 9.12
CA ASP A 29 1.82 6.81 9.91
C ASP A 29 0.75 5.75 10.20
N GLY A 30 -0.50 6.16 10.38
CA GLY A 30 -1.63 5.25 10.58
C GLY A 30 -1.89 4.38 9.36
N TYR A 31 -1.99 5.00 8.18
CA TYR A 31 -2.24 4.30 6.91
C TYR A 31 -1.04 3.42 6.51
N ARG A 32 0.18 3.95 6.62
CA ARG A 32 1.42 3.18 6.39
C ARG A 32 1.48 1.93 7.26
N ASN A 33 1.21 2.06 8.56
CA ASN A 33 1.21 0.92 9.48
C ASN A 33 0.08 -0.08 9.18
N HIS A 34 -1.08 0.40 8.71
CA HIS A 34 -2.15 -0.47 8.21
C HIS A 34 -1.68 -1.29 7.00
N VAL A 35 -1.11 -0.64 5.98
CA VAL A 35 -0.55 -1.29 4.78
C VAL A 35 0.51 -2.35 5.12
N TYR A 36 1.41 -2.06 6.07
CA TYR A 36 2.41 -3.06 6.50
C TYR A 36 1.78 -4.32 7.11
N ARG A 37 0.71 -4.16 7.91
CA ARG A 37 0.00 -5.30 8.51
C ARG A 37 -0.74 -6.11 7.46
N THR A 38 -1.42 -5.45 6.52
CA THR A 38 -2.16 -6.14 5.45
C THR A 38 -1.24 -6.90 4.51
N ILE A 39 -0.11 -6.30 4.10
CA ILE A 39 0.91 -7.00 3.30
C ILE A 39 1.47 -8.20 4.08
N THR A 40 1.73 -8.06 5.38
CA THR A 40 2.23 -9.17 6.21
C THR A 40 1.29 -10.38 6.18
N TYR A 41 -0.03 -10.14 6.31
CA TYR A 41 -1.02 -11.23 6.21
C TYR A 41 -1.14 -11.76 4.78
N ALA A 42 -1.19 -10.90 3.77
CA ALA A 42 -1.25 -11.32 2.37
C ALA A 42 -0.06 -12.22 2.01
N MET A 43 1.16 -11.79 2.35
CA MET A 43 2.37 -12.58 2.10
C MET A 43 2.38 -13.90 2.89
N HIS A 44 1.77 -13.96 4.07
CA HIS A 44 1.61 -15.21 4.81
C HIS A 44 0.76 -16.21 4.05
N PHE A 45 -0.35 -15.78 3.47
CA PHE A 45 -1.23 -16.65 2.66
C PHE A 45 -0.67 -16.98 1.26
N LEU A 46 0.34 -16.23 0.81
CA LEU A 46 1.04 -16.45 -0.46
C LEU A 46 2.37 -17.21 -0.28
N ASP A 47 2.55 -17.90 0.84
CA ASP A 47 3.77 -18.67 1.16
C ASP A 47 5.07 -17.85 1.03
N GLN A 48 4.99 -16.54 1.31
CA GLN A 48 6.10 -15.59 1.16
C GLN A 48 6.69 -15.56 -0.26
N SER A 49 5.90 -15.83 -1.31
CA SER A 49 6.36 -15.82 -2.71
C SER A 49 7.02 -14.49 -3.08
N PRO A 50 8.35 -14.46 -3.33
CA PRO A 50 9.05 -13.22 -3.66
C PRO A 50 8.63 -12.65 -5.02
N GLU A 51 8.08 -13.50 -5.90
CA GLU A 51 7.57 -13.08 -7.22
C GLU A 51 6.30 -12.25 -7.10
N LEU A 52 5.46 -12.53 -6.09
CA LEU A 52 4.20 -11.81 -5.85
C LEU A 52 4.37 -10.58 -4.94
N GLU A 53 5.42 -10.54 -4.12
CA GLU A 53 5.62 -9.47 -3.14
C GLU A 53 5.58 -8.05 -3.76
N PRO A 54 6.23 -7.76 -4.90
CA PRO A 54 6.14 -6.43 -5.52
C PRO A 54 4.72 -6.03 -5.92
N LEU A 55 3.93 -6.98 -6.43
CA LEU A 55 2.53 -6.75 -6.82
C LEU A 55 1.68 -6.45 -5.59
N VAL A 56 1.85 -7.26 -4.53
CA VAL A 56 1.13 -7.09 -3.27
C VAL A 56 1.46 -5.74 -2.63
N GLU A 57 2.74 -5.39 -2.53
CA GLU A 57 3.17 -4.11 -1.97
C GLU A 57 2.59 -2.93 -2.75
N THR A 58 2.64 -2.96 -4.08
CA THR A 58 2.03 -1.92 -4.93
C THR A 58 0.53 -1.84 -4.71
N ALA A 59 -0.21 -2.96 -4.80
CA ALA A 59 -1.67 -2.96 -4.66
C ALA A 59 -2.12 -2.38 -3.30
N PHE A 60 -1.46 -2.76 -2.22
CA PHE A 60 -1.82 -2.27 -0.88
C PHE A 60 -1.47 -0.80 -0.63
N VAL A 61 -0.46 -0.22 -1.29
CA VAL A 61 -0.21 1.22 -1.18
C VAL A 61 -1.40 2.02 -1.70
N TYR A 62 -1.99 1.60 -2.82
CA TYR A 62 -3.05 2.34 -3.48
C TYR A 62 -4.46 2.02 -2.98
N HIS A 63 -4.73 0.84 -2.39
CA HIS A 63 -6.10 0.35 -2.18
C HIS A 63 -7.10 1.28 -1.46
N ASP A 64 -6.62 2.11 -0.53
CA ASP A 64 -7.44 3.07 0.22
C ASP A 64 -6.99 4.54 -0.03
N ILE A 65 -6.03 4.78 -0.93
CA ILE A 65 -5.37 6.10 -1.06
C ILE A 65 -6.33 7.21 -1.47
N GLY A 66 -7.41 6.84 -2.17
CA GLY A 66 -8.50 7.73 -2.60
C GLY A 66 -9.20 8.46 -1.45
N LEU A 67 -9.11 7.94 -0.22
CA LEU A 67 -9.61 8.63 0.98
C LEU A 67 -8.94 9.99 1.20
N TRP A 68 -7.67 10.13 0.79
CA TRP A 68 -6.88 11.35 1.00
C TRP A 68 -6.66 12.14 -0.28
N THR A 69 -6.50 11.51 -1.44
CA THR A 69 -6.29 12.24 -2.71
C THR A 69 -7.55 12.96 -3.18
N ASP A 70 -8.71 12.33 -3.00
CA ASP A 70 -9.99 12.79 -3.54
C ASP A 70 -11.00 13.14 -2.44
N HIS A 71 -10.65 12.91 -1.18
CA HIS A 71 -11.52 13.11 -0.01
C HIS A 71 -12.89 12.44 -0.16
N ALA A 72 -12.92 11.29 -0.84
CA ALA A 72 -14.14 10.57 -1.19
C ALA A 72 -14.34 9.36 -0.27
N LEU A 73 -15.56 9.18 0.26
CA LEU A 73 -15.91 7.95 0.98
C LEU A 73 -16.07 6.75 0.02
N ALA A 74 -16.44 7.00 -1.23
CA ALA A 74 -16.38 6.03 -2.32
C ALA A 74 -14.97 6.06 -2.93
N TYR A 75 -13.98 5.61 -2.17
CA TYR A 75 -12.57 5.78 -2.48
C TYR A 75 -12.00 4.75 -3.48
N LEU A 76 -12.78 3.74 -3.89
CA LEU A 76 -12.28 2.66 -4.75
C LEU A 76 -11.91 3.14 -6.15
N GLU A 77 -12.81 3.81 -6.89
CA GLU A 77 -12.47 4.33 -8.22
C GLU A 77 -11.37 5.40 -8.17
N PRO A 78 -11.37 6.35 -7.20
CA PRO A 78 -10.24 7.27 -7.02
C PRO A 78 -8.90 6.55 -6.77
N SER A 79 -8.89 5.52 -5.93
CA SER A 79 -7.68 4.75 -5.62
C SER A 79 -7.11 4.05 -6.86
N GLU A 80 -7.98 3.46 -7.69
CA GLU A 80 -7.59 2.88 -8.97
C GLU A 80 -7.02 3.94 -9.92
N ALA A 81 -7.67 5.10 -10.04
CA ALA A 81 -7.21 6.19 -10.90
C ALA A 81 -5.79 6.65 -10.53
N VAL A 82 -5.51 6.81 -9.23
CA VAL A 82 -4.17 7.18 -8.73
C VAL A 82 -3.14 6.10 -9.08
N ALA A 83 -3.47 4.81 -8.92
CA ALA A 83 -2.58 3.71 -9.29
C ALA A 83 -2.27 3.68 -10.79
N LEU A 84 -3.29 3.91 -11.64
CA LEU A 84 -3.13 3.95 -13.09
C LEU A 84 -2.31 5.15 -13.56
N GLU A 85 -2.47 6.31 -12.93
CA GLU A 85 -1.68 7.50 -13.23
C GLU A 85 -0.20 7.27 -12.93
N ASP A 86 0.12 6.69 -11.77
CA ASP A 86 1.50 6.41 -11.39
C ASP A 86 2.15 5.31 -12.22
N ASN A 87 1.40 4.30 -12.67
CA ASN A 87 1.88 3.30 -13.61
C ASN A 87 2.29 3.87 -14.98
N GLN A 88 1.85 5.08 -15.33
CA GLN A 88 2.29 5.76 -16.56
C GLN A 88 3.60 6.54 -16.36
N LYS A 89 3.98 6.81 -15.11
CA LYS A 89 5.18 7.60 -14.76
C LYS A 89 6.44 6.73 -14.65
N TYR A 90 6.30 5.42 -14.48
CA TYR A 90 7.38 4.46 -14.24
C TYR A 90 7.28 3.26 -15.19
#